data_AF-A0A5B0GKT7-F1
#
_entry.id   AF-A0A5B0GKT7-F1
#
_cell.length_a   1.000
_cell.length_b   1.000
_cell.length_c   1.000
_cell.angle_alpha   90.00
_cell.angle_beta   90.00
_cell.angle_gamma   90.00
#
_symmetry.space_group_name_H-M   'P 1'
#
loop_
_entity.id
_entity.type
_entity.pdbx_description
1 polymer ?
#
loop_
_entity_poly.entity_id
_entity_poly.type
_entity_poly.pdbx_seq_one_letter_code
_entity_poly.pdbx_strand_id
1 'polypeptide(L)'
;MDVGIYSGAAVAGSLGKARALVECTLGTLFEWYDLFLYGTLASVISARFFSGLSSRSHFIFALLAFGIGFAFRPLGALIFGRLGDRLGRKLTFLATFVMVGGSTRKKTEAGDWVPCDATGPIAS
;
A
#
# COMPACT_ATOMS: atom_id res chain seq x y z
N MET A 1 50.38 10.65 -12.55
CA MET A 1 49.13 11.40 -12.70
C MET A 1 48.00 10.40 -12.75
N ASP A 2 47.42 10.02 -11.60
CA ASP A 2 46.27 9.11 -11.59
C ASP A 2 45.37 9.41 -10.37
N VAL A 3 44.62 10.51 -10.48
CA VAL A 3 43.71 11.04 -9.44
C VAL A 3 42.25 11.04 -9.96
N GLY A 4 41.94 10.28 -11.02
CA GLY A 4 40.65 10.35 -11.72
C GLY A 4 39.56 9.36 -11.28
N ILE A 5 39.91 8.20 -10.72
CA ILE A 5 38.96 7.07 -10.62
C ILE A 5 38.26 6.96 -9.24
N TYR A 6 38.88 7.42 -8.15
CA TYR A 6 38.31 7.27 -6.80
C TYR A 6 37.22 8.31 -6.45
N SER A 7 37.12 9.41 -7.19
CA SER A 7 36.16 10.49 -6.91
C SER A 7 34.75 10.22 -7.43
N GLY A 8 34.61 9.52 -8.57
CA GLY A 8 33.30 9.26 -9.19
C GLY A 8 32.45 8.19 -8.49
N ALA A 9 33.09 7.14 -7.95
CA ALA A 9 32.39 6.04 -7.27
C ALA A 9 31.88 6.43 -5.86
N ALA A 10 32.59 7.33 -5.17
CA ALA A 10 32.20 7.82 -3.84
C ALA A 10 30.95 8.72 -3.87
N VAL A 11 30.80 9.53 -4.92
CA VAL A 11 29.64 10.43 -5.13
C VAL A 11 28.41 9.66 -5.62
N ALA A 12 28.58 8.67 -6.51
CA ALA A 12 27.49 7.77 -6.89
C ALA A 12 26.98 6.93 -5.70
N GLY A 13 27.89 6.56 -4.78
CA GLY A 13 27.56 5.85 -3.55
C GLY A 13 26.80 6.69 -2.52
N SER A 14 27.03 8.01 -2.43
CA SER A 14 26.36 8.87 -1.44
C SER A 14 24.90 9.15 -1.79
N LEU A 15 24.61 9.42 -3.07
CA LEU A 15 23.24 9.56 -3.61
C LEU A 15 22.44 8.25 -3.52
N GLY A 16 23.10 7.11 -3.80
CA GLY A 16 22.49 5.78 -3.65
C GLY A 16 22.21 5.41 -2.19
N LYS A 17 23.10 5.77 -1.26
CA LYS A 17 22.92 5.54 0.19
C LYS A 17 21.76 6.36 0.74
N ALA A 18 21.67 7.65 0.41
CA ALA A 18 20.56 8.51 0.85
C ALA A 18 19.21 7.97 0.36
N ARG A 19 19.15 7.57 -0.93
CA ARG A 19 17.95 6.96 -1.50
C ARG A 19 17.58 5.63 -0.81
N ALA A 20 18.55 4.75 -0.58
CA ALA A 20 18.29 3.48 0.11
C ALA A 20 17.81 3.70 1.56
N LEU A 21 18.32 4.73 2.24
CA LEU A 21 17.92 5.10 3.60
C LEU A 21 16.47 5.62 3.63
N VAL A 22 16.10 6.43 2.63
CA VAL A 22 14.72 6.91 2.46
C VAL A 22 13.78 5.77 2.14
N GLU A 23 14.16 4.86 1.24
CA GLU A 23 13.34 3.67 0.91
C GLU A 23 13.11 2.78 2.14
N CYS A 24 14.15 2.50 2.94
CA CYS A 24 14.00 1.70 4.17
C CYS A 24 13.15 2.42 5.23
N THR A 25 13.38 3.71 5.44
CA THR A 25 12.63 4.49 6.45
C THR A 25 11.17 4.64 6.07
N LEU A 26 10.87 4.93 4.79
CA LEU A 26 9.50 5.02 4.29
C LEU A 26 8.77 3.70 4.41
N GLY A 27 9.43 2.58 4.09
CA GLY A 27 8.84 1.24 4.27
C GLY A 27 8.42 0.99 5.72
N THR A 28 9.32 1.26 6.67
CA THR A 28 9.03 1.14 8.10
C THR A 28 7.90 2.08 8.52
N LEU A 29 7.88 3.33 8.06
CA LEU A 29 6.83 4.29 8.43
C LEU A 29 5.46 3.87 7.91
N PHE A 30 5.37 3.39 6.67
CA PHE A 30 4.10 2.92 6.11
C PHE A 30 3.55 1.72 6.88
N GLU A 31 4.41 0.79 7.30
CA GLU A 31 4.01 -0.35 8.12
C GLU A 31 3.43 0.11 9.47
N TRP A 32 4.10 1.05 10.14
CA TRP A 32 3.63 1.63 11.40
C TRP A 32 2.35 2.47 11.23
N TYR A 33 2.24 3.19 10.13
CA TYR A 33 1.06 4.02 9.81
C TYR A 33 -0.18 3.15 9.65
N ASP A 34 -0.11 2.07 8.87
CA ASP A 34 -1.24 1.15 8.64
C ASP A 34 -1.71 0.47 9.94
N LEU A 35 -0.78 0.01 10.78
CA LEU A 35 -1.10 -0.59 12.08
C LEU A 35 -1.79 0.40 13.02
N PHE A 36 -1.26 1.61 13.11
CA PHE A 36 -1.83 2.65 13.96
C PHE A 36 -3.21 3.09 13.47
N LEU A 37 -3.36 3.27 12.15
CA LEU A 37 -4.62 3.66 11.54
C LEU A 37 -5.69 2.58 11.72
N TYR A 38 -5.36 1.30 11.52
CA TYR A 38 -6.29 0.21 11.80
C TYR A 38 -6.67 0.14 13.29
N GLY A 39 -5.70 0.26 14.20
CA GLY A 39 -5.96 0.24 15.64
C GLY A 39 -6.88 1.36 16.10
N THR A 40 -6.66 2.59 15.62
CA THR A 40 -7.50 3.75 15.93
C THR A 40 -8.90 3.66 15.31
N LEU A 41 -9.03 3.05 14.13
CA LEU A 41 -10.30 2.83 13.45
C LEU A 41 -11.00 1.52 13.84
N ALA A 42 -10.43 0.70 14.73
CA ALA A 42 -10.96 -0.62 15.06
C ALA A 42 -12.41 -0.60 15.55
N SER A 43 -12.82 0.46 16.27
CA SER A 43 -14.20 0.67 16.73
C SER A 43 -15.17 0.94 15.57
N VAL A 44 -14.73 1.68 14.55
CA VAL A 44 -15.53 1.98 13.36
C VAL A 44 -15.60 0.76 12.43
N ILE A 45 -14.48 0.07 12.24
CA ILE A 45 -14.38 -1.13 11.40
C ILE A 45 -15.23 -2.26 11.98
N SER A 46 -15.15 -2.51 13.29
CA SER A 46 -16.01 -3.51 13.96
C SER A 46 -17.50 -3.22 13.78
N ALA A 47 -17.92 -1.97 13.95
CA ALA A 47 -19.32 -1.59 13.80
C ALA A 47 -19.82 -1.68 12.34
N ARG A 48 -18.95 -1.44 11.35
CA ARG A 48 -19.34 -1.41 9.92
C ARG A 48 -19.26 -2.77 9.23
N PHE A 49 -18.25 -3.59 9.55
CA PHE A 49 -18.06 -4.89 8.91
C PHE A 49 -18.73 -6.04 9.66
N PHE A 50 -18.88 -5.93 10.98
CA PHE A 50 -19.40 -6.99 11.83
C PHE A 50 -20.72 -6.58 12.52
N SER A 51 -21.55 -5.79 11.84
CA SER A 51 -22.85 -5.30 12.34
C SER A 51 -23.89 -6.40 12.59
N GLY A 52 -23.70 -7.60 12.01
CA GLY A 52 -24.56 -8.78 12.23
C GLY A 52 -24.22 -9.64 13.44
N LEU A 53 -23.18 -9.28 14.21
CA LEU A 53 -22.75 -10.00 15.42
C LEU A 53 -23.15 -9.22 16.68
N SER A 54 -23.24 -9.91 17.83
CA SER A 54 -23.58 -9.29 19.11
C SER A 54 -22.59 -8.18 19.51
N SER A 55 -23.06 -7.18 20.28
CA SER A 55 -22.30 -5.96 20.64
C SER A 55 -20.93 -6.15 21.29
N ARG A 56 -20.60 -7.36 21.75
CA ARG A 56 -19.27 -7.67 22.31
C ARG A 56 -18.39 -8.42 21.31
N SER A 57 -18.98 -9.32 20.54
CA SER A 57 -18.25 -10.20 19.63
C SER A 57 -17.66 -9.45 18.44
N HIS A 58 -18.35 -8.44 17.91
CA HIS A 58 -17.85 -7.70 16.74
C HIS A 58 -16.52 -6.93 16.98
N PHE A 59 -16.30 -6.45 18.20
CA PHE A 59 -15.06 -5.77 18.58
C PHE A 59 -13.92 -6.78 18.74
N ILE A 60 -14.20 -7.94 19.34
CA ILE A 60 -13.24 -9.04 19.48
C ILE A 60 -12.81 -9.56 18.09
N PHE A 61 -13.73 -9.67 17.14
CA PHE A 61 -13.40 -10.07 15.77
C PHE A 61 -12.52 -9.04 15.04
N ALA A 62 -12.75 -7.74 15.22
CA ALA A 62 -11.87 -6.72 14.67
C ALA A 62 -10.47 -6.74 15.30
N LEU A 63 -10.36 -6.98 16.62
CA LEU A 63 -9.08 -7.18 17.30
C LEU A 63 -8.37 -8.47 16.84
N LEU A 64 -9.13 -9.54 16.57
CA LEU A 64 -8.59 -10.77 16.00
C LEU A 64 -8.05 -10.54 14.59
N ALA A 65 -8.79 -9.83 13.74
CA ALA A 65 -8.33 -9.46 12.41
C ALA A 65 -7.04 -8.62 12.46
N PHE A 66 -6.96 -7.69 13.42
CA PHE A 66 -5.73 -6.94 13.71
C PHE A 66 -4.55 -7.85 14.11
N GLY A 67 -4.78 -8.78 15.04
CA GLY A 67 -3.76 -9.73 15.49
C GLY A 67 -3.31 -10.69 14.39
N ILE A 68 -4.23 -11.12 13.54
CA ILE A 68 -3.93 -11.92 12.35
C ILE A 68 -3.04 -11.13 11.38
N GLY A 69 -3.34 -9.85 11.15
CA GLY A 69 -2.50 -8.95 10.34
C GLY A 69 -1.08 -8.78 10.88
N PHE A 70 -0.86 -8.90 12.20
CA PHE A 70 0.47 -8.95 12.80
C PHE A 70 1.21 -10.26 12.49
N ALA A 71 0.52 -11.40 12.47
CA ALA A 71 1.13 -12.69 12.15
C ALA A 71 1.47 -12.82 10.65
N PHE A 72 0.67 -12.22 9.76
CA PHE A 72 0.93 -12.24 8.32
C PHE A 72 2.14 -11.38 7.90
N ARG A 73 2.54 -10.36 8.68
CA ARG A 73 3.73 -9.51 8.40
C ARG A 73 5.05 -10.29 8.33
N PRO A 74 5.47 -11.05 9.36
CA PRO A 74 6.67 -11.88 9.29
C PRO A 74 6.53 -13.01 8.28
N LEU A 75 5.32 -13.54 8.09
CA LEU A 75 5.05 -14.58 7.08
C LEU A 75 5.29 -14.05 5.67
N GLY A 76 4.78 -12.84 5.38
CA GLY A 76 5.01 -12.13 4.12
C GLY A 76 6.49 -11.82 3.92
N ALA A 77 7.19 -11.31 4.94
CA ALA A 77 8.62 -11.04 4.87
C ALA A 77 9.45 -12.32 4.61
N LEU A 78 9.05 -13.47 5.14
CA LEU A 78 9.74 -14.75 4.90
C LEU A 78 9.57 -15.24 3.45
N ILE A 79 8.36 -15.15 2.91
CA ILE A 79 8.05 -15.58 1.53
C ILE A 79 8.64 -14.59 0.52
N PHE A 80 8.36 -13.29 0.69
CA PHE A 80 8.83 -12.23 -0.20
C PHE A 80 10.31 -11.88 0.01
N GLY A 81 10.91 -12.22 1.16
CA GLY A 81 12.36 -12.13 1.36
C GLY A 81 13.11 -13.11 0.47
N ARG A 82 12.67 -14.38 0.45
CA ARG A 82 13.23 -15.39 -0.47
C ARG A 82 12.94 -15.11 -1.94
N LEU A 83 11.76 -14.58 -2.24
CA LEU A 83 11.38 -14.22 -3.61
C LEU A 83 12.14 -12.95 -4.07
N GLY A 84 12.37 -12.00 -3.16
CA GLY A 84 13.11 -10.76 -3.38
C GLY A 84 14.60 -10.98 -3.67
N ASP A 85 15.22 -11.98 -3.02
CA ASP A 85 16.60 -12.41 -3.30
C ASP A 85 16.76 -12.98 -4.73
N ARG A 86 15.68 -13.38 -5.40
CA ARG A 86 15.72 -13.91 -6.77
C ARG A 86 15.22 -12.95 -7.85
N LEU A 87 14.34 -12.00 -7.53
CA LEU A 87 13.60 -11.21 -8.54
C LEU A 87 14.01 -9.73 -8.67
N GLY A 88 14.86 -9.19 -7.78
CA GLY A 88 15.39 -7.84 -7.92
C GLY A 88 14.41 -6.73 -7.50
N ARG A 89 14.77 -6.04 -6.42
CA ARG A 89 14.09 -5.00 -5.61
C ARG A 89 13.29 -3.88 -6.30
N LYS A 90 13.33 -3.73 -7.64
CA LYS A 90 12.64 -2.64 -8.37
C LYS A 90 11.43 -3.12 -9.20
N LEU A 91 11.36 -4.41 -9.53
CA LEU A 91 10.40 -4.93 -10.51
C LEU A 91 8.97 -5.04 -9.95
N THR A 92 8.84 -5.52 -8.71
CA THR A 92 7.53 -5.76 -8.07
C THR A 92 6.82 -4.46 -7.71
N PHE A 93 7.58 -3.42 -7.33
CA PHE A 93 7.02 -2.11 -6.97
C PHE A 93 6.54 -1.34 -8.21
N LEU A 94 7.30 -1.40 -9.30
CA LEU A 94 6.90 -0.79 -10.57
C LEU A 94 5.72 -1.53 -11.21
N ALA A 95 5.67 -2.86 -11.09
CA ALA A 95 4.60 -3.68 -11.66
C ALA A 95 3.22 -3.31 -11.10
N THR A 96 3.09 -3.16 -9.76
CA THR A 96 1.81 -2.79 -9.14
C THR A 96 1.41 -1.35 -9.48
N PHE A 97 2.36 -0.40 -9.50
CA PHE A 97 2.07 1.00 -9.82
C PHE A 97 1.64 1.18 -11.29
N VAL A 98 2.27 0.44 -12.22
CA VAL A 98 1.86 0.40 -13.64
C VAL A 98 0.53 -0.32 -13.82
N MET A 99 0.25 -1.37 -13.05
CA MET A 99 -1.02 -2.10 -13.13
C MET A 99 -2.20 -1.24 -12.66
N VAL A 100 -2.08 -0.57 -11.50
CA VAL A 100 -3.11 0.34 -10.98
C VAL A 100 -3.21 1.60 -11.85
N GLY A 101 -2.09 2.23 -12.21
CA GLY A 101 -2.08 3.41 -13.09
C GLY A 101 -2.61 3.13 -14.50
N GLY A 102 -2.37 1.93 -15.03
CA GLY A 102 -2.90 1.47 -16.31
C GLY A 102 -4.41 1.22 -16.29
N SER A 103 -4.97 0.79 -15.15
CA SER A 103 -6.41 0.58 -15.02
C SER A 103 -7.22 1.87 -15.15
N THR A 104 -6.68 3.01 -14.71
CA THR A 104 -7.35 4.32 -14.79
C THR A 104 -7.42 4.85 -16.22
N ARG A 105 -6.39 4.62 -17.05
CA ARG A 105 -6.41 5.02 -18.47
C ARG A 105 -7.61 4.42 -19.22
N LYS A 106 -8.03 3.21 -18.88
CA LYS A 106 -9.21 2.57 -19.50
C LYS A 106 -10.55 3.14 -19.00
N LYS A 107 -10.59 3.73 -17.80
CA LYS A 107 -11.83 4.31 -17.23
C LYS A 107 -12.13 5.72 -17.78
N THR A 108 -11.20 6.33 -18.51
CA THR A 108 -11.39 7.64 -19.14
C THR A 108 -11.92 7.55 -20.58
N GLU A 109 -11.89 6.38 -21.22
CA GLU A 109 -12.48 6.16 -22.56
C GLU A 109 -13.90 5.61 -22.51
N ALA A 110 -14.34 5.08 -21.35
CA ALA A 110 -15.75 4.75 -21.12
C ALA A 110 -16.49 5.99 -20.61
N GLY A 111 -16.85 6.87 -21.53
CA GLY A 111 -17.68 8.06 -21.32
C GLY A 111 -19.16 7.75 -21.00
N ASP A 112 -19.42 6.86 -20.05
CA ASP A 112 -20.78 6.49 -19.61
C ASP A 112 -21.01 6.77 -18.12
N TRP A 113 -20.37 7.82 -17.57
CA TRP A 113 -20.94 8.50 -16.41
C TRP A 113 -22.18 9.25 -16.89
N VAL A 114 -23.26 8.49 -17.07
CA VAL A 114 -24.62 9.01 -17.26
C VAL A 114 -24.82 10.10 -16.20
N PRO A 115 -24.92 11.37 -16.60
CA PRO A 115 -25.15 12.43 -15.65
C PRO A 115 -26.56 12.26 -15.05
N CYS A 116 -26.68 12.51 -13.74
CA CYS A 116 -27.92 12.37 -12.97
C CYS A 116 -29.00 13.42 -13.34
N ASP A 117 -28.91 14.04 -14.52
CA ASP A 117 -29.83 15.02 -15.08
C ASP A 117 -30.69 14.46 -16.23
N ALA A 118 -30.52 13.19 -16.61
CA ALA A 118 -31.19 12.59 -17.77
C ALA A 118 -32.35 11.63 -17.42
N THR A 119 -33.28 12.02 -16.55
CA THR A 119 -34.69 11.54 -16.60
C THR A 119 -35.65 12.53 -15.93
N GLY A 120 -36.31 13.37 -16.74
CA GLY A 120 -37.67 13.84 -16.47
C GLY A 120 -37.84 15.30 -15.98
N PRO A 121 -38.38 16.22 -16.80
CA PRO A 121 -39.08 17.38 -16.27
C PRO A 121 -40.33 16.91 -15.53
N ILE A 122 -40.44 17.32 -14.28
CA ILE A 122 -41.72 17.58 -13.60
C ILE A 122 -42.48 18.64 -14.42
N ALA A 123 -43.07 18.19 -15.53
CA ALA A 123 -44.00 18.92 -16.37
C ALA A 123 -45.29 18.10 -16.46
N SER A 124 -46.14 18.24 -15.43
CA SER A 124 -47.61 18.20 -15.44
C SER A 124 -48.14 18.04 -14.03
#